data_AF-A0A2R4M2H1-F1
#
_entry.id   AF-A0A2R4M2H1-F1
#
_cell.length_a   1.000
_cell.length_b   1.000
_cell.length_c   1.000
_cell.angle_alpha   90.00
_cell.angle_beta   90.00
_cell.angle_gamma   90.00
#
_symmetry.space_group_name_H-M   'P 1'
#
loop_
_entity.id
_entity.type
_entity.pdbx_description
1 polymer ?
#
loop_
_entity_poly.entity_id
_entity_poly.type
_entity_poly.pdbx_seq_one_letter_code
_entity_poly.pdbx_strand_id
1 'polypeptide(L)'
;MKRFVTLVMTALLLSGCYTNPGDAAKKRYARTQNATLQNAAFQNARQVQVDGLTFNVAVVDGSYSAGLTQINGRLGDYETAVAFREGTYGLVELVTPTTASYGASQVEAAARRVTGCQAKFSMGVLAFVGGGDAATMDLQALSKKVDSKLRGWRVELSC
;
A
#
# COMPACT_ATOMS: atom_id res chain seq x y z
N MET A 1 -11.68 -59.32 -11.76
CA MET A 1 -12.14 -58.29 -12.71
C MET A 1 -12.80 -57.16 -11.95
N LYS A 2 -12.48 -55.91 -12.36
CA LYS A 2 -13.14 -54.63 -12.09
C LYS A 2 -13.00 -54.03 -10.67
N ARG A 3 -11.97 -53.19 -10.56
CA ARG A 3 -11.75 -52.13 -9.57
C ARG A 3 -12.89 -51.11 -9.67
N PHE A 4 -13.58 -50.81 -8.57
CA PHE A 4 -14.43 -49.62 -8.46
C PHE A 4 -13.53 -48.47 -8.02
N VAL A 5 -13.08 -47.69 -9.00
CA VAL A 5 -12.43 -46.40 -8.80
C VAL A 5 -13.56 -45.40 -8.57
N THR A 6 -13.83 -45.06 -7.31
CA THR A 6 -14.72 -43.95 -6.99
C THR A 6 -14.03 -42.67 -7.42
N LEU A 7 -14.54 -42.13 -8.51
CA LEU A 7 -14.12 -40.88 -9.13
C LEU A 7 -14.43 -39.74 -8.14
N VAL A 8 -13.41 -39.29 -7.40
CA VAL A 8 -13.44 -38.01 -6.69
C VAL A 8 -13.44 -36.93 -7.77
N MET A 9 -14.63 -36.48 -8.18
CA MET A 9 -14.77 -35.26 -8.96
C MET A 9 -14.39 -34.10 -8.04
N THR A 10 -13.11 -33.77 -8.09
CA THR A 10 -12.54 -32.51 -7.66
C THR A 10 -13.32 -31.39 -8.35
N ALA A 11 -14.29 -30.81 -7.64
CA ALA A 11 -14.86 -29.52 -8.01
C ALA A 11 -13.77 -28.47 -7.79
N LEU A 12 -12.86 -28.38 -8.77
CA LEU A 12 -11.91 -27.30 -8.91
C LEU A 12 -12.72 -26.01 -8.98
N LEU A 13 -12.62 -25.26 -7.89
CA LEU A 13 -13.10 -23.90 -7.71
C LEU A 13 -12.69 -23.08 -8.93
N LEU A 14 -13.61 -22.92 -9.87
CA LEU A 14 -13.67 -21.78 -10.77
C LEU A 14 -14.04 -20.55 -9.91
N SER A 15 -13.16 -20.16 -8.98
CA SER A 15 -13.16 -18.84 -8.36
C SER A 15 -12.59 -17.83 -9.36
N GLY A 16 -13.16 -17.79 -10.55
CA GLY A 16 -12.94 -16.72 -11.50
C GLY A 16 -13.55 -15.46 -10.91
N CYS A 17 -12.72 -14.64 -10.27
CA CYS A 17 -12.89 -13.20 -10.04
C CYS A 17 -14.33 -12.67 -10.03
N TYR A 18 -15.23 -13.23 -9.21
CA TYR A 18 -16.56 -12.65 -9.02
C TYR A 18 -16.41 -11.45 -8.09
N THR A 19 -15.95 -10.34 -8.65
CA THR A 19 -15.93 -9.06 -7.93
C THR A 19 -17.35 -8.51 -8.02
N ASN A 20 -18.12 -8.63 -6.94
CA ASN A 20 -19.44 -8.01 -6.90
C ASN A 20 -19.28 -6.51 -7.23
N PRO A 21 -20.05 -5.93 -8.18
CA PRO A 21 -19.96 -4.51 -8.52
C PRO A 21 -20.04 -3.58 -7.29
N GLY A 22 -20.81 -3.98 -6.27
CA GLY A 22 -20.88 -3.27 -4.98
C GLY A 22 -19.54 -3.24 -4.23
N ASP A 23 -18.78 -4.33 -4.26
CA ASP A 23 -17.45 -4.42 -3.66
C ASP A 23 -16.42 -3.57 -4.43
N ALA A 24 -16.54 -3.55 -5.75
CA ALA A 24 -15.70 -2.71 -6.61
C ALA A 24 -15.96 -1.21 -6.34
N ALA A 25 -17.22 -0.80 -6.17
CA ALA A 25 -17.59 0.56 -5.82
C ALA A 25 -17.05 0.96 -4.44
N LYS A 26 -17.20 0.11 -3.42
CA LYS A 26 -16.67 0.35 -2.07
C LYS A 26 -15.14 0.45 -2.04
N LYS A 27 -14.44 -0.42 -2.78
CA LYS A 27 -12.96 -0.33 -2.96
C LYS A 27 -12.54 0.96 -3.67
N ARG A 28 -13.29 1.40 -4.70
CA ARG A 28 -13.03 2.68 -5.38
C ARG A 28 -13.23 3.86 -4.42
N TYR A 29 -14.32 3.86 -3.66
CA TYR A 29 -14.60 4.90 -2.67
C TYR A 29 -13.48 4.99 -1.62
N ALA A 30 -13.04 3.87 -1.04
CA ALA A 30 -11.92 3.84 -0.09
C ALA A 30 -10.63 4.42 -0.69
N ARG A 31 -10.32 4.11 -1.96
CA ARG A 31 -9.17 4.70 -2.67
C ARG A 31 -9.32 6.21 -2.86
N THR A 32 -10.51 6.70 -3.22
CA THR A 32 -10.78 8.14 -3.36
C THR A 32 -10.59 8.87 -2.03
N GLN A 33 -11.12 8.31 -0.93
CA GLN A 33 -10.95 8.89 0.39
C GLN A 33 -9.47 8.91 0.83
N ASN A 34 -8.74 7.81 0.59
CA ASN A 34 -7.29 7.79 0.84
C ASN A 34 -6.54 8.82 -0.01
N ALA A 35 -6.89 8.99 -1.29
CA ALA A 35 -6.28 10.01 -2.13
C ALA A 35 -6.52 11.42 -1.56
N THR A 36 -7.72 11.70 -1.03
CA THR A 36 -8.02 12.97 -0.36
C THR A 36 -7.17 13.16 0.89
N LEU A 37 -7.07 12.14 1.78
CA LEU A 37 -6.20 12.21 2.96
C LEU A 37 -4.74 12.49 2.60
N GLN A 38 -4.23 11.79 1.60
CA GLN A 38 -2.86 11.97 1.13
C GLN A 38 -2.66 13.36 0.51
N ASN A 39 -3.60 13.84 -0.29
CA ASN A 39 -3.53 15.18 -0.87
C ASN A 39 -3.48 16.26 0.22
N ALA A 40 -4.30 16.14 1.27
CA ALA A 40 -4.28 17.04 2.41
C ALA A 40 -2.96 16.97 3.19
N ALA A 41 -2.43 15.76 3.41
CA ALA A 41 -1.13 15.58 4.07
C ALA A 41 0.01 16.25 3.30
N PHE A 42 -0.01 16.16 1.96
CA PHE A 42 1.02 16.79 1.13
C PHE A 42 0.99 18.32 1.11
N GLN A 43 -0.15 18.94 1.41
CA GLN A 43 -0.21 20.40 1.61
C GLN A 43 0.62 20.84 2.82
N ASN A 44 0.87 19.93 3.76
CA ASN A 44 1.64 20.15 4.98
C ASN A 44 2.98 19.39 4.96
N ALA A 45 3.43 18.93 3.79
CA ALA A 45 4.67 18.18 3.68
C ALA A 45 5.88 19.03 4.05
N ARG A 46 6.88 18.38 4.66
CA ARG A 46 8.15 19.03 4.99
C ARG A 46 9.24 18.51 4.08
N GLN A 47 10.08 19.43 3.59
CA GLN A 47 11.28 19.07 2.85
C GLN A 47 12.43 18.75 3.78
N VAL A 48 13.18 17.71 3.44
CA VAL A 48 14.37 17.31 4.16
C VAL A 48 15.44 16.81 3.19
N GLN A 49 16.71 17.09 3.51
CA GLN A 49 17.83 16.49 2.80
C GLN A 49 18.33 15.24 3.53
N VAL A 50 18.68 14.20 2.78
CA VAL A 50 19.36 12.97 3.24
C VAL A 50 20.38 12.59 2.17
N ASP A 51 21.64 12.49 2.54
CA ASP A 51 22.74 12.06 1.64
C ASP A 51 22.79 12.84 0.30
N GLY A 52 22.51 14.15 0.35
CA GLY A 52 22.48 15.02 -0.84
C GLY A 52 21.20 14.95 -1.67
N LEU A 53 20.23 14.12 -1.27
CA LEU A 53 18.91 14.01 -1.88
C LEU A 53 17.87 14.78 -1.08
N THR A 54 17.00 15.51 -1.75
CA THR A 54 15.89 16.25 -1.16
C THR A 54 14.62 15.42 -1.30
N PHE A 55 13.89 15.25 -0.20
CA PHE A 55 12.62 14.54 -0.14
C PHE A 55 11.53 15.42 0.44
N ASN A 56 10.31 15.31 -0.10
CA ASN A 56 9.08 15.74 0.56
C ASN A 56 8.57 14.60 1.45
N VAL A 57 8.29 14.90 2.71
CA VAL A 57 7.69 13.95 3.64
C VAL A 57 6.33 14.48 4.09
N ALA A 58 5.28 13.75 3.77
CA ALA A 58 3.92 13.99 4.24
C ALA A 58 3.54 12.94 5.30
N VAL A 59 2.91 13.38 6.38
CA VAL A 59 2.39 12.48 7.43
C VAL A 59 0.89 12.38 7.24
N VAL A 60 0.39 11.15 7.13
CA VAL A 60 -1.02 10.85 6.93
C VAL A 60 -1.58 10.17 8.16
N ASP A 61 -2.67 10.73 8.69
CA ASP A 61 -3.37 10.17 9.85
C ASP A 61 -4.58 9.35 9.39
N GLY A 62 -4.45 8.05 9.55
CA GLY A 62 -5.47 7.06 9.25
C GLY A 62 -5.55 6.65 7.78
N SER A 63 -6.38 5.66 7.53
CA SER A 63 -6.65 5.16 6.19
C SER A 63 -8.02 4.51 6.06
N TYR A 64 -8.58 4.55 4.88
CA TYR A 64 -9.82 3.84 4.54
C TYR A 64 -9.49 2.48 3.92
N SER A 65 -10.15 1.43 4.41
CA SER A 65 -10.06 0.08 3.85
C SER A 65 -11.44 -0.46 3.54
N ALA A 66 -11.59 -1.12 2.40
CA ALA A 66 -12.79 -1.87 2.05
C ALA A 66 -12.51 -3.34 2.31
N GLY A 67 -13.19 -3.94 3.29
CA GLY A 67 -12.97 -5.31 3.71
C GLY A 67 -14.28 -6.03 4.06
N LEU A 68 -14.23 -7.36 4.07
CA LEU A 68 -15.35 -8.18 4.51
C LEU A 68 -15.59 -7.95 6.00
N THR A 69 -16.82 -7.56 6.33
CA THR A 69 -17.31 -7.40 7.69
C THR A 69 -18.41 -8.41 7.89
N GLN A 70 -18.34 -9.16 8.99
CA GLN A 70 -19.39 -10.12 9.33
C GLN A 70 -20.66 -9.36 9.70
N ILE A 71 -21.77 -9.73 9.10
CA ILE A 71 -23.08 -9.19 9.42
C ILE A 71 -23.88 -10.24 10.22
N ASN A 72 -24.67 -9.79 11.19
CA ASN A 72 -25.54 -10.62 12.03
C ASN A 72 -24.85 -11.72 12.86
N GLY A 73 -23.52 -11.71 13.01
CA GLY A 73 -22.78 -12.67 13.84
C GLY A 73 -22.80 -14.13 13.33
N ARG A 74 -23.36 -14.38 12.14
CA ARG A 74 -23.44 -15.72 11.55
C ARG A 74 -22.23 -15.99 10.66
N LEU A 75 -21.58 -17.13 10.84
CA LEU A 75 -20.45 -17.53 9.99
C LEU A 75 -20.97 -17.74 8.56
N GLY A 76 -20.43 -16.99 7.60
CA GLY A 76 -20.83 -17.04 6.18
C GLY A 76 -21.59 -15.79 5.69
N ASP A 77 -22.13 -14.97 6.60
CA ASP A 77 -22.81 -13.74 6.24
C ASP A 77 -21.82 -12.56 6.32
N TYR A 78 -21.28 -12.16 5.16
CA TYR A 78 -20.32 -11.08 5.05
C TYR A 78 -20.83 -9.99 4.11
N GLU A 79 -20.55 -8.73 4.47
CA GLU A 79 -20.70 -7.60 3.57
C GLU A 79 -19.36 -6.86 3.47
N THR A 80 -18.99 -6.41 2.27
CA THR A 80 -17.89 -5.44 2.18
C THR A 80 -18.32 -4.14 2.86
N ALA A 81 -17.60 -3.68 3.86
CA ALA A 81 -17.80 -2.36 4.44
C ALA A 81 -16.54 -1.51 4.22
N VAL A 82 -16.74 -0.19 4.14
CA VAL A 82 -15.63 0.76 4.16
C VAL A 82 -15.46 1.21 5.60
N ALA A 83 -14.29 0.93 6.17
CA ALA A 83 -13.95 1.36 7.52
C ALA A 83 -12.76 2.31 7.48
N PHE A 84 -12.85 3.37 8.28
CA PHE A 84 -11.67 4.15 8.66
C PHE A 84 -10.87 3.37 9.69
N ARG A 85 -9.56 3.35 9.52
CA ARG A 85 -8.61 2.78 10.47
C ARG A 85 -7.70 3.90 10.93
N GLU A 86 -7.64 4.07 12.24
CA GLU A 86 -6.65 4.91 12.89
C GLU A 86 -5.25 4.33 12.69
N GLY A 87 -4.25 5.22 12.72
CA GLY A 87 -2.84 4.88 12.55
C GLY A 87 -2.13 5.85 11.62
N THR A 88 -0.90 6.21 11.96
CA THR A 88 -0.13 7.22 11.24
C THR A 88 0.92 6.57 10.35
N TYR A 89 1.10 7.10 9.14
CA TYR A 89 2.14 6.66 8.22
C TYR A 89 2.73 7.84 7.45
N GLY A 90 3.94 7.66 6.93
CA GLY A 90 4.58 8.66 6.08
C GLY A 90 4.46 8.31 4.61
N LEU A 91 4.39 9.36 3.78
CA LEU A 91 4.61 9.30 2.34
C LEU A 91 5.85 10.14 2.01
N VAL A 92 6.81 9.52 1.33
CA VAL A 92 8.11 10.12 1.03
C VAL A 92 8.33 10.16 -0.47
N GLU A 93 8.47 11.36 -1.01
CA GLU A 93 8.63 11.63 -2.44
C GLU A 93 9.99 12.29 -2.70
N LEU A 94 10.75 11.78 -3.69
CA LEU A 94 12.00 12.40 -4.11
C LEU A 94 11.72 13.70 -4.88
N VAL A 95 12.40 14.78 -4.49
CA VAL A 95 12.33 16.12 -5.13
C VAL A 95 13.56 16.41 -5.99
N THR A 96 14.76 15.99 -5.55
CA THR A 96 16.00 16.06 -6.35
C THR A 96 15.78 15.38 -7.71
N PRO A 97 16.44 15.83 -8.80
CA PRO A 97 16.26 15.28 -10.14
C PRO A 97 16.08 13.77 -10.18
N THR A 98 15.07 13.33 -10.93
CA THR A 98 14.56 11.95 -11.06
C THR A 98 15.54 10.98 -11.76
N THR A 99 16.81 11.35 -11.85
CA THR A 99 17.91 10.49 -12.30
C THR A 99 18.77 10.00 -11.14
N ALA A 100 18.65 10.59 -9.95
CA ALA A 100 19.36 10.13 -8.77
C ALA A 100 18.80 8.79 -8.26
N SER A 101 19.69 7.83 -8.02
CA SER A 101 19.34 6.53 -7.43
C SER A 101 19.18 6.67 -5.91
N TYR A 102 18.20 5.96 -5.35
CA TYR A 102 17.97 5.89 -3.90
C TYR A 102 17.23 4.61 -3.54
N GLY A 103 17.35 4.21 -2.28
CA GLY A 103 16.73 3.00 -1.74
C GLY A 103 15.81 3.27 -0.55
N ALA A 104 15.32 2.18 0.03
CA ALA A 104 14.46 2.22 1.21
C ALA A 104 15.12 2.93 2.40
N SER A 105 16.44 2.79 2.58
CA SER A 105 17.15 3.39 3.70
C SER A 105 17.11 4.93 3.70
N GLN A 106 17.24 5.57 2.53
CA GLN A 106 17.12 7.03 2.41
C GLN A 106 15.68 7.49 2.65
N VAL A 107 14.69 6.73 2.14
CA VAL A 107 13.27 7.01 2.35
C VAL A 107 12.90 6.96 3.85
N GLU A 108 13.33 5.91 4.53
CA GLU A 108 13.12 5.78 5.98
C GLU A 108 13.86 6.87 6.75
N ALA A 109 15.10 7.19 6.38
CA ALA A 109 15.86 8.25 7.02
C ALA A 109 15.19 9.62 6.87
N ALA A 110 14.62 9.92 5.70
CA ALA A 110 13.87 11.16 5.46
C ALA A 110 12.66 11.25 6.39
N ALA A 111 11.89 10.16 6.49
CA ALA A 111 10.75 10.09 7.39
C ALA A 111 11.16 10.28 8.87
N ARG A 112 12.20 9.57 9.32
CA ARG A 112 12.75 9.71 10.69
C ARG A 112 13.14 11.15 11.00
N ARG A 113 13.76 11.87 10.06
CA ARG A 113 14.16 13.28 10.27
C ARG A 113 12.97 14.23 10.44
N VAL A 114 11.85 13.95 9.78
CA VAL A 114 10.66 14.82 9.84
C VAL A 114 9.78 14.50 11.05
N THR A 115 9.65 13.21 11.40
CA THR A 115 8.70 12.77 12.43
C THR A 115 9.34 12.49 13.77
N GLY A 116 10.64 12.17 13.81
CA GLY A 116 11.34 11.71 15.02
C GLY A 116 11.03 10.27 15.42
N CYS A 117 10.09 9.61 14.74
CA CYS A 117 9.64 8.25 15.06
C CYS A 117 10.49 7.19 14.35
N GLN A 118 10.38 5.92 14.77
CA GLN A 118 10.89 4.82 13.96
C GLN A 118 10.13 4.78 12.63
N ALA A 119 10.84 4.51 11.54
CA ALA A 119 10.25 4.42 10.20
C ALA A 119 10.72 3.14 9.52
N LYS A 120 9.78 2.42 8.92
CA LYS A 120 10.01 1.19 8.16
C LYS A 120 9.35 1.28 6.80
N PHE A 121 10.10 1.05 5.74
CA PHE A 121 9.59 1.04 4.37
C PHE A 121 8.52 -0.04 4.20
N SER A 122 7.32 0.35 3.75
CA SER A 122 6.23 -0.59 3.54
C SER A 122 6.39 -1.29 2.19
N MET A 123 6.82 -2.56 2.22
CA MET A 123 6.99 -3.41 1.03
C MET A 123 5.69 -3.74 0.29
N GLY A 124 4.52 -3.27 0.74
CA GLY A 124 3.23 -3.55 0.11
C GLY A 124 3.17 -3.18 -1.38
N VAL A 125 3.98 -2.22 -1.84
CA VAL A 125 4.13 -1.90 -3.27
C VAL A 125 4.98 -2.95 -4.00
N LEU A 126 5.97 -3.55 -3.36
CA LEU A 126 6.89 -4.54 -3.96
C LEU A 126 6.19 -5.86 -4.32
N ALA A 127 5.12 -6.19 -3.60
CA ALA A 127 4.26 -7.33 -3.94
C ALA A 127 3.67 -7.23 -5.36
N PHE A 128 3.52 -6.00 -5.90
CA PHE A 128 2.97 -5.77 -7.24
C PHE A 128 4.03 -5.81 -8.35
N VAL A 129 5.33 -5.80 -8.03
CA VAL A 129 6.41 -5.59 -9.01
C VAL A 129 7.37 -6.79 -9.13
N GLY A 130 6.99 -7.94 -8.59
CA GLY A 130 7.70 -9.21 -8.84
C GLY A 130 8.80 -9.56 -7.84
N GLY A 131 8.72 -9.09 -6.58
CA GLY A 131 9.42 -9.73 -5.46
C GLY A 131 10.94 -9.51 -5.41
N GLY A 132 11.41 -8.27 -5.59
CA GLY A 132 12.80 -7.92 -5.30
C GLY A 132 13.04 -7.65 -3.80
N ASP A 133 14.30 -7.77 -3.38
CA ASP A 133 14.74 -7.41 -2.03
C ASP A 133 14.69 -5.88 -1.84
N ALA A 134 13.90 -5.42 -0.87
CA ALA A 134 13.75 -3.99 -0.56
C ALA A 134 15.07 -3.31 -0.17
N ALA A 135 16.04 -4.08 0.36
CA ALA A 135 17.32 -3.56 0.82
C ALA A 135 18.26 -3.16 -0.32
N THR A 136 18.11 -3.77 -1.50
CA THR A 136 19.02 -3.57 -2.65
C THR A 136 18.34 -2.87 -3.83
N MET A 137 17.06 -2.53 -3.69
CA MET A 137 16.27 -2.00 -4.78
C MET A 137 16.50 -0.50 -5.01
N ASP A 138 16.72 -0.15 -6.27
CA ASP A 138 16.66 1.24 -6.72
C ASP A 138 15.20 1.67 -6.88
N LEU A 139 14.73 2.47 -5.92
CA LEU A 139 13.38 3.01 -5.90
C LEU A 139 13.15 4.05 -7.01
N GLN A 140 14.20 4.69 -7.53
CA GLN A 140 14.06 5.54 -8.70
C GLN A 140 13.75 4.72 -9.94
N ALA A 141 14.47 3.62 -10.16
CA ALA A 141 14.17 2.69 -11.25
C ALA A 141 12.77 2.07 -11.10
N LEU A 142 12.36 1.77 -9.87
CA LEU A 142 11.03 1.23 -9.58
C LEU A 142 9.93 2.26 -9.85
N SER A 143 10.08 3.51 -9.41
CA SER A 143 9.07 4.56 -9.61
C SER A 143 8.67 4.74 -11.08
N LYS A 144 9.62 4.54 -12.01
CA LYS A 144 9.38 4.59 -13.46
C LYS A 144 8.51 3.44 -13.97
N LYS A 145 8.44 2.30 -13.27
CA LYS A 145 7.66 1.12 -13.65
C LYS A 145 6.24 1.13 -13.08
N VAL A 146 6.02 1.72 -11.90
CA VAL A 146 4.82 1.51 -11.08
C VAL A 146 3.75 2.62 -11.26
N ASP A 147 3.67 3.19 -12.46
CA ASP A 147 2.78 4.31 -12.82
C ASP A 147 3.16 5.65 -12.15
N SER A 148 3.03 6.71 -12.95
CA SER A 148 3.14 8.13 -12.61
C SER A 148 2.27 8.62 -11.44
N LYS A 149 1.32 7.79 -10.99
CA LYS A 149 0.37 8.13 -9.91
C LYS A 149 0.87 7.80 -8.51
N LEU A 150 2.06 7.22 -8.40
CA LEU A 150 2.67 6.88 -7.12
C LEU A 150 3.08 8.17 -6.41
N ARG A 151 2.26 8.60 -5.43
CA ARG A 151 2.42 9.83 -4.65
C ARG A 151 3.50 9.74 -3.57
N GLY A 152 4.62 9.09 -3.89
CA GLY A 152 5.68 8.77 -2.93
C GLY A 152 5.54 7.41 -2.27
N TRP A 153 6.63 6.99 -1.63
CA TRP A 153 6.76 5.70 -0.97
C TRP A 153 6.14 5.72 0.41
N ARG A 154 5.39 4.67 0.73
CA ARG A 154 4.82 4.51 2.08
C ARG A 154 5.87 3.99 3.05
N VAL A 155 5.90 4.61 4.22
CA VAL A 155 6.67 4.17 5.40
C VAL A 155 5.72 4.06 6.58
N GLU A 156 5.76 2.92 7.24
CA GLU A 156 5.13 2.73 8.55
C GLU A 156 5.90 3.52 9.59
N LEU A 157 5.17 4.24 10.44
CA LEU A 157 5.72 5.04 11.53
C LEU A 157 5.34 4.39 12.85
N SER A 158 6.32 4.27 13.74
CA SER A 158 6.11 3.85 15.13
C SER A 158 6.68 4.92 16.05
N CYS A 159 5.76 5.74 16.55
CA CYS A 159 5.92 6.59 17.71
C CYS A 159 5.24 5.84 18.89
#